data_AF-A0A8H6HBN7-F1
#
_entry.id   AF-A0A8H6HBN7-F1
#
_cell.length_a   1.000
_cell.length_b   1.000
_cell.length_c   1.000
_cell.angle_alpha   90.00
_cell.angle_beta   90.00
_cell.angle_gamma   90.00
#
_symmetry.space_group_name_H-M   'P 1'
#
loop_
_entity.id
_entity.type
_entity.pdbx_description
1 polymer ?
#
loop_
_entity_poly.entity_id
_entity_poly.type
_entity_poly.pdbx_seq_one_letter_code
_entity_poly.pdbx_strand_id
1 'polypeptide(L)'
;DIMRNNILVNVSGLPGHFMAIDLNIEHLISYLKALFAAKGIYSNWERLGNIAASVNYLMLIKKQVARSLNAGYQGKTHTKVDTTALVWRVATKARELDLLTLDTSRVENKNAKATIDVQHVGYHKFQSSSLAAFNKKMDEFKLGIPNALSPEEDDVQ
;
A
#
# COMPACT_ATOMS: atom_id res chain seq x y z
N ASP A 1 37.15 -18.83 7.10
CA ASP A 1 37.45 -17.98 8.27
C ASP A 1 36.15 -17.73 9.02
N ILE A 2 35.95 -18.44 10.14
CA ILE A 2 34.70 -18.40 10.94
C ILE A 2 34.51 -17.02 11.58
N MET A 3 35.60 -16.32 11.90
CA MET A 3 35.54 -15.04 12.59
C MET A 3 35.00 -13.95 11.67
N ARG A 4 35.40 -13.92 10.39
CA ARG A 4 34.87 -12.97 9.40
C ARG A 4 33.38 -13.15 9.12
N ASN A 5 32.89 -14.39 9.10
CA ASN A 5 31.48 -14.67 8.81
C ASN A 5 30.52 -14.29 9.95
N ASN A 6 31.03 -14.10 11.17
CA ASN A 6 30.24 -13.75 12.36
C ASN A 6 30.35 -12.27 12.74
N ILE A 7 30.93 -11.43 11.89
CA ILE A 7 31.04 -9.99 12.16
C ILE A 7 29.65 -9.34 12.03
N LEU A 8 29.28 -8.61 13.08
CA LEU A 8 28.13 -7.71 13.08
C LEU A 8 28.60 -6.27 12.85
N VAL A 9 27.94 -5.57 11.93
CA VAL A 9 28.25 -4.18 11.57
C VAL A 9 27.03 -3.30 11.84
N ASN A 10 27.22 -2.16 12.48
CA ASN A 10 26.15 -1.17 12.68
C ASN A 10 26.26 -0.05 11.64
N VAL A 11 25.63 -0.26 10.49
CA VAL A 11 25.66 0.68 9.35
C VAL A 11 24.78 1.91 9.57
N SER A 12 23.79 1.78 10.46
CA SER A 12 22.82 2.82 10.79
C SER A 12 23.36 3.82 11.82
N GLY A 13 24.29 3.38 12.68
CA GLY A 13 24.77 4.13 13.85
C GLY A 13 23.76 4.14 15.02
N LEU A 14 22.63 3.44 14.91
CA LEU A 14 21.61 3.37 15.94
C LEU A 14 21.88 2.21 16.90
N PRO A 15 21.71 2.38 18.23
CA PRO A 15 21.82 1.28 19.18
C PRO A 15 20.89 0.10 18.80
N GLY A 16 21.38 -1.13 18.93
CA GLY A 16 20.60 -2.36 18.64
C GLY A 16 20.39 -2.67 17.15
N HIS A 17 20.86 -1.84 16.23
CA HIS A 17 20.67 -2.01 14.78
C HIS A 17 21.92 -2.58 14.11
N PHE A 18 22.42 -3.69 14.64
CA PHE A 18 23.55 -4.43 14.06
C PHE A 18 23.05 -5.41 13.00
N MET A 19 23.82 -5.61 11.93
CA MET A 19 23.52 -6.56 10.88
C MET A 19 24.73 -7.44 10.55
N ALA A 20 24.51 -8.67 10.14
CA ALA A 20 25.57 -9.56 9.67
C ALA A 20 26.32 -8.93 8.49
N ILE A 21 27.64 -9.11 8.44
CA ILE A 21 28.50 -8.54 7.40
C ILE A 21 28.08 -8.98 5.99
N ASP A 22 27.62 -10.21 5.84
CA ASP A 22 27.11 -10.75 4.56
C ASP A 22 25.92 -9.94 4.05
N LEU A 23 24.95 -9.68 4.93
CA LEU A 23 23.77 -8.86 4.62
C LEU A 23 24.15 -7.40 4.31
N ASN A 24 25.19 -6.87 4.96
CA ASN A 24 25.71 -5.54 4.64
C ASN A 24 26.37 -5.50 3.24
N ILE A 25 27.13 -6.53 2.88
CA ILE A 25 27.72 -6.68 1.54
C ILE A 25 26.62 -6.78 0.49
N GLU A 26 25.57 -7.57 0.75
CA GLU A 26 24.41 -7.68 -0.13
C GLU A 26 23.75 -6.32 -0.39
N HIS A 27 23.52 -5.53 0.67
CA HIS A 27 22.96 -4.17 0.54
C HIS A 27 23.85 -3.25 -0.30
N LEU A 28 25.18 -3.30 -0.11
CA LEU A 28 26.13 -2.52 -0.91
C LEU A 28 26.08 -2.93 -2.39
N ILE A 29 26.07 -4.23 -2.68
CA ILE A 29 25.95 -4.75 -4.05
C ILE A 29 24.62 -4.30 -4.67
N SER A 30 23.52 -4.33 -3.92
CA SER A 30 22.23 -3.87 -4.39
C SER A 30 22.24 -2.38 -4.74
N TYR A 31 22.94 -1.54 -3.96
CA TYR A 31 23.11 -0.12 -4.30
C TYR A 31 23.94 0.10 -5.55
N LEU A 32 25.03 -0.65 -5.72
CA LEU A 32 25.84 -0.59 -6.93
C LEU A 32 25.03 -0.98 -8.17
N LYS A 33 24.23 -2.04 -8.09
CA LYS A 33 23.32 -2.46 -9.17
C LYS A 33 22.31 -1.37 -9.50
N ALA A 34 21.69 -0.73 -8.51
CA ALA A 34 20.73 0.34 -8.74
C ALA A 34 21.37 1.58 -9.41
N LEU A 35 22.55 2.00 -8.94
CA LEU A 35 23.30 3.14 -9.50
C LEU A 35 23.84 2.85 -10.92
N PHE A 36 24.20 1.60 -11.18
CA PHE A 36 24.58 1.14 -12.49
C PHE A 36 23.37 1.16 -13.45
N ALA A 37 22.26 0.53 -13.05
CA ALA A 37 21.03 0.45 -13.84
C ALA A 37 20.43 1.82 -14.18
N ALA A 38 20.51 2.80 -13.28
CA ALA A 38 19.95 4.15 -13.48
C ALA A 38 20.47 4.88 -14.74
N LYS A 39 21.59 4.45 -15.33
CA LYS A 39 22.15 5.08 -16.55
C LYS A 39 21.74 4.37 -17.85
N GLY A 40 21.15 3.18 -17.80
CA GLY A 40 20.67 2.47 -18.98
C GLY A 40 21.79 2.12 -19.96
N ILE A 41 21.66 2.56 -21.22
CA ILE A 41 22.48 2.15 -22.37
C ILE A 41 23.97 2.55 -22.23
N TYR A 42 24.29 3.58 -21.45
CA TYR A 42 25.66 4.08 -21.24
C TYR A 42 26.37 3.48 -20.02
N SER A 43 25.96 2.28 -19.60
CA SER A 43 26.52 1.61 -18.43
C SER A 43 27.71 0.73 -18.86
N ASN A 44 28.94 1.16 -18.53
CA ASN A 44 30.17 0.43 -18.83
C ASN A 44 30.89 -0.02 -17.54
N TRP A 45 31.74 -1.04 -17.65
CA TRP A 45 32.45 -1.64 -16.51
C TRP A 45 33.40 -0.66 -15.81
N GLU A 46 34.04 0.23 -16.57
CA GLU A 46 34.92 1.28 -16.03
C GLU A 46 34.15 2.23 -15.09
N ARG A 47 32.94 2.63 -15.48
CA ARG A 47 32.07 3.42 -14.63
C ARG A 47 31.58 2.64 -13.41
N LEU A 48 31.32 1.34 -13.52
CA LEU A 48 30.99 0.54 -12.35
C LEU A 48 32.14 0.59 -11.33
N GLY A 49 33.40 0.54 -11.79
CA GLY A 49 34.58 0.77 -10.97
C GLY A 49 34.58 2.14 -10.30
N ASN A 50 34.30 3.21 -11.05
CA ASN A 50 34.21 4.56 -10.51
C ASN A 50 33.08 4.74 -9.48
N ILE A 51 31.92 4.11 -9.70
CA ILE A 51 30.80 4.10 -8.75
C ILE A 51 31.18 3.32 -7.48
N ALA A 52 31.83 2.16 -7.64
CA ALA A 52 32.29 1.36 -6.52
C ALA A 52 33.29 2.10 -5.65
N ALA A 53 34.25 2.82 -6.25
CA ALA A 53 35.20 3.66 -5.53
C ALA A 53 34.52 4.83 -4.78
N SER A 54 33.43 5.36 -5.31
CA SER A 54 32.70 6.52 -4.73
C SER A 54 31.49 6.14 -3.87
N VAL A 55 31.19 4.85 -3.69
CA VAL A 55 29.95 4.37 -3.04
C VAL A 55 29.78 4.91 -1.62
N ASN A 56 30.87 5.04 -0.86
CA ASN A 56 30.84 5.57 0.50
C ASN A 56 30.37 7.03 0.52
N TYR A 57 30.86 7.87 -0.39
CA TYR A 57 30.43 9.26 -0.51
C TYR A 57 28.98 9.36 -1.01
N LEU A 58 28.58 8.53 -1.97
CA LEU A 58 27.20 8.49 -2.47
C LEU A 58 26.22 8.09 -1.35
N MET A 59 26.60 7.17 -0.48
CA MET A 59 25.81 6.80 0.70
C MET A 59 25.69 7.94 1.71
N LEU A 60 26.76 8.71 1.95
CA LEU A 60 26.72 9.89 2.82
C LEU A 60 25.77 10.96 2.25
N ILE A 61 25.87 11.25 0.96
CA ILE A 61 24.97 12.19 0.27
C ILE A 61 23.52 11.71 0.38
N LYS A 62 23.26 10.41 0.12
CA LYS A 62 21.93 9.83 0.27
C LYS A 62 21.39 10.01 1.70
N LYS A 63 22.20 9.75 2.72
CA LYS A 63 21.81 9.96 4.14
C LYS A 63 21.52 11.44 4.40
N GLN A 64 22.32 12.36 3.87
CA GLN A 64 22.12 13.79 4.02
C GLN A 64 20.81 14.27 3.37
N VAL A 65 20.54 13.85 2.14
CA VAL A 65 19.31 14.18 1.40
C VAL A 65 18.08 13.58 2.08
N ALA A 66 18.17 12.33 2.54
CA ALA A 66 17.07 11.70 3.28
C ALA A 66 16.74 12.46 4.57
N ARG A 67 17.76 12.94 5.30
CA ARG A 67 17.57 13.79 6.49
C ARG A 67 16.96 15.15 6.14
N SER A 68 17.45 15.83 5.10
CA SER A 68 16.94 17.16 4.71
C SER A 68 15.49 17.11 4.24
N LEU A 69 15.07 16.02 3.61
CA LEU A 69 13.69 15.81 3.17
C LEU A 69 12.78 15.25 4.26
N ASN A 70 13.31 15.04 5.48
CA ASN A 70 12.65 14.29 6.55
C ASN A 70 12.13 12.90 6.08
N ALA A 71 12.74 12.36 5.02
CA ALA A 71 12.48 11.04 4.45
C ALA A 71 13.41 10.01 5.11
N GLY A 72 13.54 10.11 6.45
CA GLY A 72 14.34 9.20 7.24
C GLY A 72 13.89 7.75 7.09
N TYR A 73 14.77 6.81 7.41
CA TYR A 73 14.46 5.38 7.44
C TYR A 73 13.25 5.14 8.35
N GLN A 74 12.08 4.95 7.75
CA GLN A 74 10.89 4.48 8.43
C GLN A 74 11.13 2.99 8.71
N GLY A 75 11.28 2.63 9.98
CA GLY A 75 11.54 1.26 10.39
C GLY A 75 10.51 0.30 9.76
N LYS A 76 10.98 -0.82 9.22
CA LYS A 76 10.14 -1.92 8.72
C LYS A 76 9.37 -2.64 9.85
N THR A 77 9.58 -2.28 11.11
CA THR A 77 8.68 -2.70 12.18
C THR A 77 7.30 -2.18 11.82
N HIS A 78 6.39 -3.11 11.56
CA HIS A 78 4.98 -2.92 11.22
C HIS A 78 4.18 -2.25 12.36
N THR A 79 4.70 -1.20 12.97
CA THR A 79 3.91 -0.23 13.69
C THR A 79 2.97 0.39 12.67
N LYS A 80 1.66 0.16 12.84
CA LYS A 80 0.62 0.80 12.03
C LYS A 80 0.98 2.27 11.90
N VAL A 81 1.30 2.70 10.68
CA VAL A 81 1.52 4.11 10.39
C VAL A 81 0.26 4.84 10.83
N ASP A 82 0.40 5.83 11.70
CA ASP A 82 -0.75 6.64 12.09
C ASP A 82 -1.23 7.43 10.88
N THR A 83 -2.31 6.95 10.25
CA THR A 83 -2.92 7.56 9.08
C THR A 83 -3.98 8.58 9.44
N THR A 84 -4.21 8.85 10.73
CA THR A 84 -5.27 9.73 11.22
C THR A 84 -5.19 11.12 10.57
N ALA A 85 -3.98 11.70 10.49
CA ALA A 85 -3.77 13.01 9.86
C ALA A 85 -4.11 13.03 8.36
N LEU A 86 -3.80 11.94 7.63
CA LEU A 86 -4.11 11.84 6.20
C LEU A 86 -5.63 11.69 5.98
N VAL A 87 -6.28 10.87 6.80
CA VAL A 87 -7.74 10.68 6.77
C VAL A 87 -8.46 12.02 7.01
N TRP A 88 -8.04 12.78 8.02
CA TRP A 88 -8.65 14.10 8.29
C TRP A 88 -8.37 15.10 7.18
N ARG A 89 -7.19 15.07 6.55
CA ARG A 89 -6.89 15.95 5.42
C ARG A 89 -7.80 15.68 4.22
N VAL A 90 -8.06 14.41 3.91
CA VAL A 90 -9.01 14.01 2.87
C VAL A 90 -10.43 14.40 3.26
N ALA A 91 -10.85 14.11 4.50
CA ALA A 91 -12.18 14.43 4.98
C ALA A 91 -12.46 15.94 4.99
N THR A 92 -11.49 16.76 5.39
CA THR A 92 -11.59 18.22 5.35
C THR A 92 -11.69 18.72 3.91
N LYS A 93 -10.87 18.18 2.99
CA LYS A 93 -10.98 18.56 1.56
C LYS A 93 -12.30 18.14 0.93
N ALA A 94 -12.83 16.96 1.29
CA ALA A 94 -14.13 16.51 0.83
C ALA A 94 -15.28 17.40 1.35
N ARG A 95 -15.15 17.94 2.57
CA ARG A 95 -16.08 18.93 3.13
C ARG A 95 -15.95 20.30 2.46
N GLU A 96 -14.74 20.81 2.30
CA GLU A 96 -14.49 22.11 1.63
C GLU A 96 -15.02 22.14 0.19
N LEU A 97 -14.96 21.01 -0.51
CA LEU A 97 -15.45 20.87 -1.88
C LEU A 97 -16.93 20.50 -1.96
N ASP A 98 -17.63 20.42 -0.82
CA ASP A 98 -19.05 20.04 -0.76
C ASP A 98 -19.31 18.74 -1.56
N LEU A 99 -18.40 17.76 -1.44
CA LEU A 99 -18.55 16.46 -2.09
C LEU A 99 -19.52 15.55 -1.34
N LEU A 100 -19.80 15.87 -0.08
CA LEU A 100 -20.71 15.11 0.78
C LEU A 100 -22.15 15.65 0.74
N THR A 101 -22.39 16.79 0.11
CA THR A 101 -23.71 17.37 -0.07
C THR A 101 -24.25 17.02 -1.46
N LEU A 102 -25.55 16.71 -1.53
CA LEU A 102 -26.21 16.42 -2.80
C LEU A 102 -26.46 17.73 -3.53
N ASP A 103 -25.64 18.02 -4.54
CA ASP A 103 -25.83 19.15 -5.44
C ASP A 103 -26.53 18.67 -6.72
N THR A 104 -27.82 18.97 -6.83
CA THR A 104 -28.66 18.59 -7.98
C THR A 104 -28.34 19.40 -9.24
N SER A 105 -27.55 20.47 -9.14
CA SER A 105 -27.24 21.37 -10.26
C SER A 105 -26.04 20.93 -11.11
N ARG A 106 -25.32 19.88 -10.69
CA ARG A 106 -24.14 19.38 -11.42
C ARG A 106 -24.53 18.74 -12.75
N VAL A 107 -23.95 19.24 -13.84
CA VAL A 107 -24.18 18.75 -15.22
C VAL A 107 -23.87 17.25 -15.36
N GLU A 108 -22.89 16.76 -14.61
CA GLU A 108 -22.42 15.37 -14.64
C GLU A 108 -23.35 14.38 -13.91
N ASN A 109 -24.30 14.85 -13.09
CA ASN A 109 -25.26 13.98 -12.38
C ASN A 109 -26.13 13.15 -13.34
N LYS A 110 -26.33 13.61 -14.59
CA LYS A 110 -27.12 12.88 -15.59
C LYS A 110 -26.55 11.49 -15.92
N ASN A 111 -25.24 11.29 -15.70
CA ASN A 111 -24.55 10.02 -15.95
C ASN A 111 -24.30 9.23 -14.66
N ALA A 112 -24.51 9.83 -13.49
CA ALA A 112 -24.29 9.17 -12.21
C ALA A 112 -25.47 8.24 -11.91
N LYS A 113 -25.22 6.92 -11.87
CA LYS A 113 -26.19 5.97 -11.33
C LYS A 113 -26.30 6.20 -9.82
N ALA A 114 -27.50 6.45 -9.32
CA ALA A 114 -27.74 6.53 -7.89
C ALA A 114 -27.23 5.25 -7.23
N THR A 115 -26.33 5.40 -6.25
CA THR A 115 -25.89 4.27 -5.44
C THR A 115 -27.07 3.89 -4.56
N ILE A 116 -27.55 2.66 -4.72
CA ILE A 116 -28.65 2.13 -3.93
C ILE A 116 -28.22 2.12 -2.46
N ASP A 117 -29.08 2.58 -1.56
CA ASP A 117 -28.85 2.44 -0.13
C ASP A 117 -28.87 0.94 0.24
N VAL A 118 -27.68 0.38 0.36
CA VAL A 118 -27.48 -1.05 0.62
C VAL A 118 -28.03 -1.44 1.99
N GLN A 119 -28.04 -0.53 2.96
CA GLN A 119 -28.60 -0.80 4.29
C GLN A 119 -30.12 -0.87 4.23
N HIS A 120 -30.75 0.11 3.59
CA HIS A 120 -32.20 0.10 3.41
C HIS A 120 -32.67 -1.10 2.60
N VAL A 121 -32.02 -1.38 1.46
CA VAL A 121 -32.37 -2.54 0.62
C VAL A 121 -32.07 -3.86 1.32
N GLY A 122 -30.97 -3.96 2.05
CA GLY A 122 -30.64 -5.13 2.85
C GLY A 122 -31.68 -5.39 3.95
N TYR A 123 -32.09 -4.33 4.65
CA TYR A 123 -33.11 -4.42 5.70
C TYR A 123 -34.47 -4.83 5.14
N HIS A 124 -34.89 -4.22 4.03
CA HIS A 124 -36.14 -4.58 3.36
C HIS A 124 -36.12 -6.03 2.85
N LYS A 125 -35.01 -6.46 2.22
CA LYS A 125 -34.83 -7.84 1.73
C LYS A 125 -34.80 -8.85 2.88
N PHE A 126 -34.27 -8.46 4.04
CA PHE A 126 -34.31 -9.30 5.24
C PHE A 126 -35.72 -9.43 5.80
N GLN A 127 -36.50 -8.34 5.85
CA GLN A 127 -37.89 -8.36 6.30
C GLN A 127 -38.82 -9.14 5.35
N SER A 128 -38.61 -9.02 4.03
CA SER A 128 -39.46 -9.69 3.04
C SER A 128 -39.09 -11.15 2.78
N SER A 129 -37.86 -11.57 3.10
CA SER A 129 -37.44 -12.96 2.92
C SER A 129 -37.92 -13.85 4.08
N SER A 130 -38.34 -15.07 3.78
CA SER A 130 -38.64 -16.06 4.82
C SER A 130 -37.35 -16.58 5.46
N LEU A 131 -37.44 -16.96 6.74
CA LEU A 131 -36.31 -17.55 7.49
C LEU A 131 -35.72 -18.78 6.77
N ALA A 132 -36.57 -19.56 6.08
CA ALA A 132 -36.15 -20.72 5.29
C ALA A 132 -35.28 -20.32 4.08
N ALA A 133 -35.66 -19.26 3.36
CA ALA A 133 -34.88 -18.75 2.23
C ALA A 133 -33.55 -18.15 2.69
N PHE A 134 -33.55 -17.46 3.84
CA PHE A 134 -32.32 -16.93 4.45
C PHE A 134 -31.35 -18.04 4.86
N ASN A 135 -31.84 -19.06 5.57
CA ASN A 135 -31.01 -20.19 6.01
C ASN A 135 -30.40 -20.95 4.82
N LYS A 136 -31.19 -21.16 3.76
CA LYS A 136 -30.70 -21.77 2.52
C LYS A 136 -29.55 -20.97 1.89
N LYS A 137 -29.69 -19.65 1.76
CA LYS A 137 -28.62 -18.78 1.23
C LYS A 137 -27.39 -18.72 2.13
N MET A 138 -27.58 -18.80 3.45
CA MET A 138 -26.47 -18.84 4.40
C MET A 138 -25.67 -20.14 4.29
N ASP A 139 -26.33 -21.27 4.05
CA ASP A 139 -25.66 -22.55 3.85
C ASP A 139 -24.98 -22.64 2.47
N GLU A 140 -25.59 -22.08 1.42
CA GLU A 140 -24.95 -21.91 0.11
C GLU A 140 -23.70 -21.02 0.20
N PHE A 141 -23.75 -19.95 0.99
CA PHE A 141 -22.60 -19.07 1.25
C PHE A 141 -21.45 -19.80 1.97
N LYS A 142 -21.75 -20.63 2.98
CA LYS A 142 -20.75 -21.46 3.67
C LYS A 142 -20.08 -22.48 2.73
N LEU A 143 -20.82 -22.98 1.75
CA LEU A 143 -20.35 -23.98 0.79
C LEU A 143 -19.60 -23.35 -0.40
N GLY A 144 -19.58 -22.02 -0.52
CA GLY A 144 -18.85 -21.30 -1.57
C GLY A 144 -19.40 -21.53 -2.98
N ILE A 145 -20.66 -21.95 -3.11
CA ILE A 145 -21.30 -22.15 -4.42
C ILE A 145 -21.56 -20.76 -5.02
N PRO A 146 -21.07 -20.45 -6.24
CA PRO A 146 -21.40 -19.19 -6.90
C PRO A 146 -22.92 -19.16 -7.11
N ASN A 147 -23.58 -18.08 -6.71
CA ASN A 147 -24.97 -17.83 -7.07
C ASN A 147 -25.05 -17.74 -8.60
N ALA A 148 -25.23 -18.88 -9.27
CA ALA A 148 -25.74 -18.92 -10.63
C ALA A 148 -27.09 -18.24 -10.56
N LEU A 149 -27.23 -17.14 -11.29
CA LEU A 149 -28.44 -16.34 -11.50
C LEU A 149 -29.69 -17.22 -11.45
N SER A 150 -30.28 -17.41 -10.27
CA SER A 150 -31.66 -17.85 -10.19
C SER A 150 -32.44 -16.69 -10.81
N PRO A 151 -33.26 -16.91 -11.86
CA PRO A 151 -34.19 -15.88 -12.28
C PRO A 151 -35.02 -15.54 -11.03
N GLU A 152 -34.79 -14.36 -10.45
CA GLU A 152 -35.70 -13.80 -9.47
C GLU A 152 -37.01 -13.67 -10.25
N GLU A 153 -38.00 -14.50 -9.95
CA GLU A 153 -39.36 -14.35 -10.44
C GLU A 153 -39.83 -12.97 -9.95
N ASP A 154 -39.74 -11.99 -10.86
CA ASP A 154 -40.40 -10.71 -10.77
C ASP A 154 -41.91 -10.94 -10.78
N ASP A 155 -42.47 -11.29 -9.63
CA ASP A 155 -43.90 -11.23 -9.38
C ASP A 155 -44.14 -10.51 -8.05
N VAL A 156 -44.09 -9.17 -8.08
CA VAL A 156 -44.94 -8.33 -7.25
C VAL A 156 -45.29 -7.05 -8.04
N GLN A 157 -46.58 -6.91 -8.38
CA GLN A 157 -47.22 -5.68 -8.89
C GLN A 157 -47.17 -4.52 -7.89
#